data_AF-G8BK94-F1
#
_entry.id   AF-G8BK94-F1
#
_cell.length_a   1.000
_cell.length_b   1.000
_cell.length_c   1.000
_cell.angle_alpha   90.00
_cell.angle_beta   90.00
_cell.angle_gamma   90.00
#
_symmetry.space_group_name_H-M   'P 1'
#
loop_
_entity.id
_entity.type
_entity.pdbx_description
1 polymer ?
#
loop_
_entity_poly.entity_id
_entity_poly.type
_entity_poly.pdbx_seq_one_letter_code
_entity_poly.pdbx_strand_id
1 'polypeptide(L)'
;MTTPRQLVFIDDVATNHVKYYDPIFSSYLKLRQDLLMLYTSITKQVEEPIKEEEDSSAVVSKPHMARFKLHQLEVELHKVELTYKTHIDELINLLRIEQNRKPDILTGIKHELEQITAQNEELQKRITKIQKIEKPLLDKISKLVNSFNSNIEKSSARLIHSSIIKSLKGERSEEQKEKDSMQIDYQSLAFSKDDLRLQIRHVLNDAGEHNGHIDEFLRNNRIFDEYDESHVLYKLSRSTLFDISNTKTLDEYDDMIAKTVEQIQTLKDEGESTKHSWSKNAEKMMKIKHIVNGDGNEEEDVEMAEE
;
A
#
# COMPACT_ATOMS: atom_id res chain seq x y z
N MET A 1 -43.41 44.87 -6.23
CA MET A 1 -42.30 43.90 -6.33
C MET A 1 -41.20 44.53 -7.15
N THR A 2 -39.99 44.64 -6.62
CA THR A 2 -38.81 45.15 -7.34
C THR A 2 -38.37 44.12 -8.38
N THR A 3 -38.10 44.59 -9.61
CA THR A 3 -37.66 43.71 -10.70
C THR A 3 -36.20 43.28 -10.52
N PRO A 4 -35.77 42.13 -11.07
CA PRO A 4 -34.38 41.68 -10.96
C PRO A 4 -33.35 42.71 -11.47
N ARG A 5 -33.68 43.49 -12.51
CA ARG A 5 -32.83 44.57 -13.00
C ARG A 5 -32.69 45.72 -12.01
N GLN A 6 -33.75 46.05 -11.29
CA GLN A 6 -33.71 47.08 -10.24
C GLN A 6 -32.87 46.60 -9.06
N LEU A 7 -32.91 45.31 -8.71
CA LEU A 7 -32.06 44.76 -7.64
C LEU A 7 -30.58 44.85 -7.98
N VAL A 8 -30.18 44.47 -9.21
CA VAL A 8 -28.78 44.61 -9.66
C VAL A 8 -28.34 46.07 -9.65
N PHE A 9 -29.18 46.98 -10.15
CA PHE A 9 -28.87 48.40 -10.13
C PHE A 9 -28.74 48.95 -8.70
N ILE A 10 -29.59 48.51 -7.78
CA ILE A 10 -29.51 48.90 -6.36
C ILE A 10 -28.22 48.36 -5.73
N ASP A 11 -27.82 47.12 -6.01
CA ASP A 11 -26.57 46.55 -5.52
C ASP A 11 -25.35 47.28 -6.09
N ASP A 12 -25.35 47.60 -7.38
CA ASP A 12 -24.27 48.36 -8.01
C ASP A 12 -24.18 49.78 -7.44
N VAL A 13 -25.31 50.44 -7.17
CA VAL A 13 -25.34 51.75 -6.54
C VAL A 13 -24.89 51.67 -5.08
N ALA A 14 -25.33 50.66 -4.33
CA ALA A 14 -24.96 50.48 -2.93
C ALA A 14 -23.47 50.18 -2.77
N THR A 15 -22.93 49.27 -3.59
CA THR A 15 -21.50 48.93 -3.59
C THR A 15 -20.63 50.10 -4.01
N ASN A 16 -21.02 50.85 -5.04
CA ASN A 16 -20.32 52.08 -5.44
C ASN A 16 -20.42 53.16 -4.37
N HIS A 17 -21.59 53.34 -3.75
CA HIS A 17 -21.74 54.28 -2.65
C HIS A 17 -20.79 53.90 -1.51
N VAL A 18 -20.78 52.66 -1.05
CA VAL A 18 -19.84 52.21 0.01
C VAL A 18 -18.38 52.42 -0.40
N LYS A 19 -18.02 52.19 -1.67
CA LYS A 19 -16.64 52.31 -2.16
C LYS A 19 -16.16 53.75 -2.32
N TYR A 20 -17.05 54.67 -2.68
CA TYR A 20 -16.70 56.07 -3.00
C TYR A 20 -17.33 57.09 -2.04
N TYR A 21 -17.92 56.63 -0.94
CA TYR A 21 -18.50 57.53 0.06
C TYR A 21 -17.40 58.25 0.83
N ASP A 22 -17.14 59.48 0.42
CA ASP A 22 -16.29 60.42 1.13
C ASP A 22 -17.16 61.57 1.69
N PRO A 23 -17.53 61.51 2.98
CA PRO A 23 -18.35 62.56 3.60
C PRO A 23 -17.61 63.90 3.73
N ILE A 24 -16.27 63.86 3.81
CA ILE A 24 -15.44 65.04 4.00
C ILE A 24 -15.33 65.81 2.67
N PHE A 25 -15.14 65.10 1.57
CA PHE A 25 -15.22 65.69 0.23
C PHE A 25 -16.62 66.20 -0.11
N SER A 26 -17.68 65.47 0.30
CA SER A 26 -19.07 65.92 0.14
C SER A 26 -19.33 67.24 0.89
N SER A 27 -18.83 67.37 2.12
CA SER A 27 -18.91 68.60 2.92
C SER A 27 -18.22 69.78 2.23
N TYR A 28 -17.06 69.56 1.61
CA TYR A 28 -16.36 70.57 0.82
C TYR A 28 -17.15 71.00 -0.43
N LEU A 29 -17.72 70.04 -1.16
CA LEU A 29 -18.56 70.34 -2.34
C LEU A 29 -19.80 71.14 -1.96
N LYS A 30 -20.44 70.81 -0.83
CA LYS A 30 -21.59 71.56 -0.31
C LYS A 30 -21.22 73.00 0.01
N LEU A 31 -20.10 73.24 0.70
CA LEU A 31 -19.61 74.59 0.98
C LEU A 31 -19.39 75.39 -0.33
N ARG A 32 -18.80 74.77 -1.34
CA ARG A 32 -18.60 75.41 -2.66
C ARG A 32 -19.93 75.76 -3.34
N GLN A 33 -20.92 74.87 -3.23
CA GLN A 33 -22.28 75.13 -3.73
C GLN A 33 -22.93 76.30 -2.99
N ASP A 34 -22.83 76.33 -1.66
CA ASP A 34 -23.41 77.40 -0.83
C ASP A 34 -22.76 78.77 -1.12
N LEU A 35 -21.44 78.79 -1.38
CA LEU A 35 -20.72 79.99 -1.80
C LEU A 35 -21.18 80.47 -3.19
N LEU A 36 -21.37 79.56 -4.14
CA LEU A 36 -21.89 79.90 -5.48
C LEU A 36 -23.33 80.43 -5.40
N MET A 37 -24.17 79.82 -4.56
CA MET A 37 -25.55 80.29 -4.31
C MET A 37 -25.57 81.68 -3.66
N LEU A 38 -24.67 81.95 -2.72
CA LEU A 38 -24.54 83.29 -2.14
C LEU A 38 -24.06 84.31 -3.17
N TYR A 39 -23.03 83.97 -3.95
CA TYR A 39 -22.50 84.82 -5.02
C TYR A 39 -23.59 85.18 -6.03
N THR A 40 -24.30 84.19 -6.57
CA THR A 40 -25.38 84.42 -7.55
C THR A 40 -26.54 85.22 -6.96
N SER A 41 -26.86 85.05 -5.68
CA SER A 41 -27.87 85.86 -4.98
C SER A 41 -27.44 87.31 -4.84
N ILE A 42 -26.18 87.57 -4.49
CA ILE A 42 -25.63 88.92 -4.41
C ILE A 42 -25.61 89.57 -5.80
N THR A 43 -25.15 88.87 -6.83
CA THR A 43 -25.11 89.41 -8.21
C THR A 43 -26.50 89.79 -8.71
N LYS A 44 -27.52 88.93 -8.50
CA LYS A 44 -28.91 89.24 -8.86
C LYS A 44 -29.46 90.47 -8.12
N GLN A 45 -29.13 90.62 -6.84
CA GLN A 45 -29.54 91.79 -6.05
C GLN A 45 -28.84 93.09 -6.48
N VAL A 46 -27.67 93.00 -7.10
CA VAL A 46 -26.93 94.15 -7.65
C VAL A 46 -27.42 94.52 -9.05
N GLU A 47 -27.86 93.55 -9.85
CA GLU A 47 -28.35 93.74 -11.22
C GLU A 47 -29.83 94.14 -11.32
N GLU A 48 -30.67 93.82 -10.32
CA GLU A 48 -32.07 94.23 -10.29
C GLU A 48 -32.20 95.74 -9.94
N PRO A 49 -32.83 96.56 -10.81
CA PRO A 49 -33.09 97.97 -10.48
C PRO A 49 -34.04 98.05 -9.28
N ILE A 50 -33.64 98.86 -8.29
CA ILE A 50 -34.42 99.16 -7.09
C ILE A 50 -35.79 99.67 -7.52
N LYS A 51 -36.82 98.83 -7.42
CA LYS A 51 -38.21 99.31 -7.44
C LYS A 51 -38.45 99.95 -6.08
N GLU A 52 -38.52 101.28 -6.07
CA GLU A 52 -38.82 102.12 -4.91
C GLU A 52 -40.28 101.94 -4.47
N GLU A 53 -40.65 100.81 -3.88
CA GLU A 53 -41.92 100.69 -3.16
C GLU A 53 -41.72 99.95 -1.82
N GLU A 54 -41.91 100.74 -0.75
CA GLU A 54 -42.38 100.37 0.59
C GLU A 54 -41.75 99.14 1.28
N ASP A 55 -40.55 99.32 1.85
CA ASP A 55 -40.22 98.89 3.21
C ASP A 55 -38.75 99.23 3.51
N SER A 56 -38.52 100.41 4.07
CA SER A 56 -37.19 100.92 4.45
C SER A 56 -36.47 100.07 5.51
N SER A 57 -37.16 99.12 6.15
CA SER A 57 -36.58 98.11 7.04
C SER A 57 -36.01 96.88 6.31
N ALA A 58 -36.55 96.54 5.14
CA ALA A 58 -36.15 95.37 4.37
C ALA A 58 -34.87 95.60 3.55
N VAL A 59 -34.64 96.84 3.10
CA VAL A 59 -33.47 97.20 2.28
C VAL A 59 -32.17 97.18 3.08
N VAL A 60 -32.19 97.53 4.36
CA VAL A 60 -31.02 97.48 5.26
C VAL A 60 -30.73 96.04 5.75
N SER A 61 -31.77 95.21 5.85
CA SER A 61 -31.68 93.81 6.30
C SER A 61 -31.00 92.89 5.28
N LYS A 62 -31.27 93.06 3.98
CA LYS A 62 -30.69 92.24 2.89
C LYS A 62 -29.15 92.23 2.86
N PRO A 63 -28.44 93.38 2.86
CA PRO A 63 -26.97 93.39 2.87
C PRO A 63 -26.38 92.94 4.21
N HIS A 64 -27.07 93.18 5.34
CA HIS A 64 -26.63 92.70 6.64
C HIS A 64 -26.70 91.16 6.74
N MET A 65 -27.78 90.57 6.23
CA MET A 65 -27.95 89.11 6.14
C MET A 65 -26.93 88.46 5.19
N ALA A 66 -26.60 89.11 4.06
CA ALA A 66 -25.55 88.64 3.16
C ALA A 66 -24.16 88.66 3.83
N ARG A 67 -23.85 89.71 4.60
CA ARG A 67 -22.61 89.80 5.38
C ARG A 67 -22.54 88.75 6.49
N PHE A 68 -23.64 88.52 7.20
CA PHE A 68 -23.73 87.47 8.21
C PHE A 68 -23.50 86.08 7.61
N LYS A 69 -24.16 85.77 6.48
CA LYS A 69 -23.94 84.51 5.74
C LYS A 69 -22.51 84.37 5.22
N LEU A 70 -21.90 85.47 4.76
CA LEU A 70 -20.51 85.46 4.31
C LEU A 70 -19.58 85.10 5.47
N HIS A 71 -19.77 85.70 6.65
CA HIS A 71 -18.97 85.37 7.82
C HIS A 71 -19.22 83.94 8.31
N GLN A 72 -20.45 83.44 8.24
CA GLN A 72 -20.75 82.03 8.52
C GLN A 72 -19.99 81.10 7.57
N LEU A 73 -20.03 81.37 6.26
CA LEU A 73 -19.30 80.58 5.26
C LEU A 73 -17.78 80.67 5.42
N GLU A 74 -17.26 81.79 5.90
CA GLU A 74 -15.83 81.96 6.23
C GLU A 74 -15.41 81.04 7.39
N VAL A 75 -16.21 80.97 8.45
CA VAL A 75 -15.97 80.03 9.56
C VAL A 75 -16.08 78.59 9.09
N GLU A 76 -17.10 78.26 8.27
CA GLU A 76 -17.27 76.93 7.69
C GLU A 76 -16.12 76.56 6.74
N LEU A 77 -15.58 77.53 5.99
CA LEU A 77 -14.40 77.35 5.12
C LEU A 77 -13.17 76.96 5.94
N HIS A 78 -12.83 77.71 6.99
CA HIS A 78 -11.69 77.37 7.83
C HIS A 78 -11.85 75.99 8.49
N LYS A 79 -13.08 75.64 8.90
CA LYS A 79 -13.39 74.31 9.44
C LYS A 79 -13.17 73.21 8.40
N VAL A 80 -13.71 73.38 7.20
CA VAL A 80 -13.58 72.41 6.11
C VAL A 80 -12.14 72.29 5.66
N GLU A 81 -11.40 73.39 5.54
CA GLU A 81 -9.98 73.39 5.18
C GLU A 81 -9.16 72.57 6.18
N LEU A 82 -9.34 72.81 7.47
CA LEU A 82 -8.64 72.05 8.51
C LEU A 82 -9.01 70.57 8.46
N THR A 83 -10.30 70.26 8.35
CA THR A 83 -10.79 68.87 8.29
C THR A 83 -10.28 68.15 7.05
N TYR A 84 -10.27 68.82 5.90
CA TYR A 84 -9.81 68.26 4.63
C TYR A 84 -8.30 68.02 4.63
N LYS A 85 -7.53 68.94 5.22
CA LYS A 85 -6.08 68.77 5.39
C LYS A 85 -5.77 67.56 6.27
N THR A 86 -6.42 67.44 7.43
CA THR A 86 -6.28 66.27 8.32
C THR A 86 -6.66 64.98 7.59
N HIS A 87 -7.75 64.98 6.83
CA HIS A 87 -8.17 63.82 6.04
C HIS A 87 -7.15 63.41 4.99
N ILE A 88 -6.54 64.37 4.27
CA ILE A 88 -5.46 64.08 3.33
C ILE A 88 -4.26 63.48 4.07
N ASP A 89 -3.87 64.04 5.22
CA ASP A 89 -2.76 63.51 6.01
C ASP A 89 -3.06 62.09 6.53
N GLU A 90 -4.29 61.81 6.94
CA GLU A 90 -4.76 60.46 7.30
C GLU A 90 -4.70 59.50 6.12
N LEU A 91 -5.18 59.89 4.93
CA LEU A 91 -5.10 59.08 3.72
C LEU A 91 -3.64 58.80 3.33
N ILE A 92 -2.75 59.79 3.43
CA ILE A 92 -1.31 59.61 3.19
C ILE A 92 -0.73 58.62 4.19
N ASN A 93 -1.09 58.72 5.47
CA ASN A 93 -0.64 57.79 6.50
C ASN A 93 -1.17 56.38 6.28
N LEU A 94 -2.45 56.22 5.90
CA LEU A 94 -3.03 54.93 5.53
C LEU A 94 -2.32 54.32 4.33
N LEU A 95 -2.05 55.11 3.28
CA LEU A 95 -1.29 54.65 2.12
C LEU A 95 0.13 54.21 2.50
N ARG A 96 0.80 54.94 3.39
CA ARG A 96 2.12 54.54 3.92
C ARG A 96 2.04 53.25 4.74
N ILE A 97 1.01 53.09 5.56
CA ILE A 97 0.78 51.87 6.34
C ILE A 97 0.51 50.69 5.40
N GLU A 98 -0.34 50.84 4.39
CA GLU A 98 -0.63 49.81 3.39
C GLU A 98 0.60 49.46 2.53
N GLN A 99 1.43 50.43 2.17
CA GLN A 99 2.70 50.17 1.46
C GLN A 99 3.69 49.36 2.31
N ASN A 100 3.73 49.60 3.62
CA ASN A 100 4.62 48.91 4.55
C ASN A 100 4.02 47.59 5.08
N ARG A 101 2.69 47.47 5.12
CA ARG A 101 1.96 46.21 5.22
C ARG A 101 1.92 45.56 3.84
N LYS A 102 3.06 45.03 3.37
CA LYS A 102 2.94 43.90 2.44
C LYS A 102 2.00 42.89 3.10
N PRO A 103 0.95 42.39 2.42
CA PRO A 103 -0.03 41.54 3.08
C PRO A 103 0.73 40.34 3.61
N ASP A 104 0.72 40.15 4.93
CA ASP A 104 1.16 38.91 5.57
C ASP A 104 0.34 37.71 5.04
N ILE A 105 -0.78 38.00 4.39
CA ILE A 105 -1.59 37.09 3.60
C ILE A 105 -0.81 36.50 2.42
N LEU A 106 0.07 37.25 1.74
CA LEU A 106 0.86 36.70 0.63
C LEU A 106 1.93 35.73 1.12
N THR A 107 2.56 36.02 2.26
CA THR A 107 3.49 35.10 2.93
C THR A 107 2.76 33.88 3.48
N GLY A 108 1.58 34.06 4.07
CA GLY A 108 0.69 32.98 4.52
C GLY A 108 0.23 32.08 3.38
N ILE A 109 -0.31 32.66 2.29
CA ILE A 109 -0.72 31.93 1.08
C ILE A 109 0.48 31.19 0.47
N LYS A 110 1.66 31.80 0.44
CA LYS A 110 2.85 31.13 -0.08
C LYS A 110 3.23 29.93 0.80
N HIS A 111 3.16 30.07 2.12
CA HIS A 111 3.42 28.97 3.05
C HIS A 111 2.39 27.85 2.93
N GLU A 112 1.10 28.18 2.83
CA GLU A 112 0.03 27.21 2.60
C GLU A 112 0.21 26.49 1.25
N LEU A 113 0.59 27.21 0.21
CA LEU A 113 0.89 26.64 -1.10
C LEU A 113 2.07 25.67 -1.00
N GLU A 114 3.16 26.05 -0.33
CA GLU A 114 4.31 25.18 -0.08
C GLU A 114 3.89 23.90 0.67
N GLN A 115 3.08 24.00 1.73
CA GLN A 115 2.54 22.83 2.43
C GLN A 115 1.69 21.92 1.52
N ILE A 116 0.77 22.49 0.75
CA ILE A 116 -0.10 21.72 -0.15
C ILE A 116 0.73 21.04 -1.24
N THR A 117 1.75 21.71 -1.77
CA THR A 117 2.66 21.10 -2.75
C THR A 117 3.45 19.94 -2.17
N ALA A 118 3.98 20.08 -0.95
CA ALA A 118 4.69 19.00 -0.26
C ALA A 118 3.77 17.79 0.02
N GLN A 119 2.54 18.03 0.47
CA GLN A 119 1.54 16.97 0.66
C GLN A 119 1.17 16.27 -0.65
N ASN A 120 1.02 17.02 -1.75
CA ASN A 120 0.77 16.45 -3.07
C ASN A 120 1.93 15.59 -3.55
N GLU A 121 3.18 16.01 -3.35
CA GLU A 121 4.35 15.20 -3.66
C GLU A 121 4.41 13.91 -2.83
N GLU A 122 4.08 13.98 -1.54
CA GLU A 122 4.01 12.78 -0.69
C GLU A 122 2.91 11.82 -1.18
N LEU A 123 1.72 12.34 -1.50
CA LEU A 123 0.62 11.54 -2.03
C LEU A 123 0.99 10.92 -3.37
N GLN A 124 1.66 11.64 -4.26
CA GLN A 124 2.17 11.08 -5.51
C GLN A 124 3.19 9.95 -5.27
N LYS A 125 4.10 10.11 -4.30
CA LYS A 125 5.02 9.03 -3.89
C LYS A 125 4.27 7.80 -3.35
N ARG A 126 3.21 8.00 -2.56
CA ARG A 126 2.36 6.90 -2.09
C ARG A 126 1.61 6.22 -3.22
N ILE A 127 1.00 6.99 -4.14
CA ILE A 127 0.29 6.45 -5.31
C ILE A 127 1.25 5.63 -6.19
N THR A 128 2.44 6.15 -6.46
CA THR A 128 3.44 5.42 -7.26
C THR A 128 3.91 4.15 -6.57
N LYS A 129 4.04 4.14 -5.23
CA LYS A 129 4.31 2.94 -4.44
C LYS A 129 3.18 1.90 -4.56
N ILE A 130 1.93 2.33 -4.40
CA ILE A 130 0.75 1.47 -4.55
C ILE A 130 0.72 0.85 -5.96
N GLN A 131 0.94 1.66 -6.99
CA GLN A 131 0.89 1.21 -8.38
C GLN A 131 2.04 0.25 -8.75
N LYS A 132 3.27 0.53 -8.27
CA LYS A 132 4.46 -0.24 -8.66
C LYS A 132 4.73 -1.47 -7.80
N ILE A 133 4.29 -1.47 -6.53
CA ILE A 133 4.61 -2.54 -5.59
C ILE A 133 3.34 -3.28 -5.17
N GLU A 134 2.38 -2.55 -4.60
CA GLU A 134 1.24 -3.18 -3.92
C GLU A 134 0.25 -3.80 -4.91
N LYS A 135 -0.06 -3.12 -6.01
CA LYS A 135 -0.93 -3.63 -7.07
C LYS A 135 -0.37 -4.90 -7.74
N PRO A 136 0.89 -4.94 -8.24
CA PRO A 136 1.42 -6.17 -8.81
C PRO A 136 1.60 -7.28 -7.79
N LEU A 137 1.83 -6.97 -6.50
CA LEU A 137 1.84 -7.97 -5.43
C LEU A 137 0.45 -8.56 -5.20
N LEU A 138 -0.59 -7.72 -5.15
CA LEU A 138 -1.98 -8.15 -5.07
C LEU A 138 -2.38 -9.00 -6.29
N ASP A 139 -1.97 -8.60 -7.49
CA ASP A 139 -2.21 -9.38 -8.72
C ASP A 139 -1.50 -10.73 -8.66
N LYS A 140 -0.28 -10.81 -8.13
CA LYS A 140 0.44 -12.07 -7.90
C LYS A 140 -0.28 -12.95 -6.88
N ILE A 141 -0.72 -12.40 -5.76
CA ILE A 141 -1.47 -13.13 -4.73
C ILE A 141 -2.80 -13.61 -5.31
N SER A 142 -3.54 -12.76 -6.02
CA SER A 142 -4.81 -13.12 -6.66
C SER A 142 -4.60 -14.23 -7.68
N LYS A 143 -3.55 -14.17 -8.52
CA LYS A 143 -3.20 -15.26 -9.44
C LYS A 143 -2.85 -16.55 -8.70
N LEU A 144 -2.09 -16.47 -7.60
CA LEU A 144 -1.74 -17.64 -6.80
C LEU A 144 -2.98 -18.27 -6.17
N VAL A 145 -3.84 -17.46 -5.54
CA VAL A 145 -5.11 -17.92 -4.96
C VAL A 145 -6.02 -18.50 -6.04
N ASN A 146 -6.13 -17.86 -7.22
CA ASN A 146 -6.90 -18.40 -8.32
C ASN A 146 -6.32 -19.71 -8.85
N SER A 147 -4.99 -19.85 -8.92
CA SER A 147 -4.33 -21.09 -9.31
C SER A 147 -4.54 -22.20 -8.28
N PHE A 148 -4.53 -21.85 -6.99
CA PHE A 148 -4.77 -22.76 -5.89
C PHE A 148 -6.22 -23.21 -5.85
N ASN A 149 -7.18 -22.28 -5.92
CA ASN A 149 -8.61 -22.59 -6.03
C ASN A 149 -8.91 -23.41 -7.28
N SER A 150 -8.32 -23.07 -8.43
CA SER A 150 -8.44 -23.87 -9.66
C SER A 150 -7.86 -25.28 -9.51
N ASN A 151 -6.85 -25.48 -8.65
CA ASN A 151 -6.28 -26.79 -8.37
C ASN A 151 -7.08 -27.57 -7.30
N ILE A 152 -7.68 -26.88 -6.32
CA ILE A 152 -8.58 -27.46 -5.32
C ILE A 152 -9.89 -27.90 -5.95
N GLU A 153 -10.54 -27.03 -6.74
CA GLU A 153 -11.80 -27.35 -7.42
C GLU A 153 -11.62 -28.50 -8.42
N LYS A 154 -10.41 -28.65 -8.97
CA LYS A 154 -10.07 -29.79 -9.82
C LYS A 154 -9.84 -31.09 -9.04
N SER A 155 -9.92 -31.10 -7.70
CA SER A 155 -9.90 -32.26 -6.78
C SER A 155 -9.18 -33.48 -7.34
N SER A 156 -7.96 -33.21 -7.75
CA SER A 156 -7.03 -34.10 -8.39
C SER A 156 -5.74 -33.33 -8.26
N ALA A 157 -4.98 -33.59 -7.20
CA ALA A 157 -3.54 -33.55 -7.33
C ALA A 157 -3.26 -34.36 -8.58
N ARG A 158 -3.12 -33.69 -9.73
CA ARG A 158 -2.90 -34.35 -11.01
C ARG A 158 -1.69 -35.21 -10.77
N LEU A 159 -1.93 -36.53 -10.71
CA LEU A 159 -0.92 -37.53 -10.98
C LEU A 159 -0.15 -36.97 -12.17
N ILE A 160 1.11 -36.59 -11.92
CA ILE A 160 1.99 -36.04 -12.93
C ILE A 160 2.18 -37.16 -13.94
N HIS A 161 1.29 -37.21 -14.94
CA HIS A 161 1.29 -38.26 -15.92
C HIS A 161 2.41 -37.96 -16.92
N SER A 162 3.18 -38.97 -17.30
CA SER A 162 4.35 -38.85 -18.19
C SER A 162 4.05 -38.12 -19.52
N SER A 163 2.79 -38.09 -19.93
CA SER A 163 2.28 -37.34 -21.10
C SER A 163 2.41 -35.83 -20.99
N ILE A 164 2.33 -35.23 -19.79
CA ILE A 164 2.46 -33.77 -19.60
C ILE A 164 3.91 -33.34 -19.85
N ILE A 165 4.88 -34.12 -19.37
CA ILE A 165 6.32 -33.85 -19.59
C ILE A 165 6.69 -34.12 -21.06
N LYS A 166 6.11 -35.16 -21.71
CA LYS A 166 6.25 -35.37 -23.16
C LYS A 166 5.71 -34.18 -23.97
N SER A 167 4.61 -33.57 -23.54
CA SER A 167 4.06 -32.37 -24.18
C SER A 167 4.87 -31.08 -23.96
N LEU A 168 5.77 -31.06 -22.96
CA LEU A 168 6.71 -29.97 -22.72
C LEU A 168 7.95 -30.03 -23.64
N LYS A 169 8.37 -31.26 -24.01
CA LYS A 169 9.45 -31.50 -24.99
C LYS A 169 8.98 -31.42 -26.44
N GLY A 170 7.71 -31.72 -26.72
CA GLY A 170 7.10 -31.56 -28.05
C GLY A 170 6.93 -30.10 -28.47
N GLU A 171 6.76 -29.88 -29.77
CA GLU A 171 6.59 -28.60 -30.47
C GLU A 171 5.45 -27.73 -29.91
N ARG A 172 5.68 -27.05 -28.79
CA ARG A 172 4.88 -25.91 -28.33
C ARG A 172 5.72 -24.64 -28.47
N SER A 173 5.07 -23.57 -28.96
CA SER A 173 5.61 -22.21 -29.02
C SER A 173 6.23 -21.81 -27.68
N GLU A 174 7.40 -21.17 -27.71
CA GLU A 174 8.17 -20.78 -26.51
C GLU A 174 7.35 -19.95 -25.51
N GLU A 175 6.38 -19.17 -26.00
CA GLU A 175 5.47 -18.35 -25.17
C GLU A 175 4.54 -19.17 -24.27
N GLN A 176 4.23 -20.41 -24.64
CA GLN A 176 3.42 -21.32 -23.82
C GLN A 176 4.30 -22.09 -22.82
N LYS A 177 5.58 -22.32 -23.16
CA LYS A 177 6.55 -22.97 -22.27
C LYS A 177 6.86 -22.05 -21.08
N GLU A 178 7.16 -20.78 -21.33
CA GLU A 178 7.46 -19.82 -20.25
C GLU A 178 6.32 -19.61 -19.24
N LYS A 179 5.06 -19.65 -19.69
CA LYS A 179 3.89 -19.45 -18.81
C LYS A 179 3.62 -20.63 -17.87
N ASP A 180 3.96 -21.85 -18.29
CA ASP A 180 3.76 -23.08 -17.50
C ASP A 180 5.04 -23.54 -16.77
N SER A 181 6.25 -23.11 -17.21
CA SER A 181 7.54 -23.64 -16.74
C SER A 181 8.24 -22.84 -15.65
N MET A 182 7.77 -21.65 -15.26
CA MET A 182 8.53 -20.78 -14.36
C MET A 182 8.41 -21.11 -12.86
N GLN A 183 7.64 -22.11 -12.46
CA GLN A 183 7.45 -22.39 -11.03
C GLN A 183 8.15 -23.66 -10.53
N ILE A 184 8.34 -24.71 -11.34
CA ILE A 184 9.02 -25.94 -10.92
C ILE A 184 9.71 -26.58 -12.13
N ASP A 185 11.03 -26.82 -12.05
CA ASP A 185 11.78 -27.54 -13.08
C ASP A 185 11.49 -29.05 -13.02
N TYR A 186 10.52 -29.50 -13.80
CA TYR A 186 10.14 -30.90 -13.88
C TYR A 186 11.11 -31.77 -14.71
N GLN A 187 12.09 -31.17 -15.42
CA GLN A 187 13.11 -31.96 -16.14
C GLN A 187 14.09 -32.60 -15.16
N SER A 188 14.35 -31.94 -14.03
CA SER A 188 15.17 -32.47 -12.93
C SER A 188 14.61 -33.75 -12.28
N LEU A 189 13.36 -34.11 -12.56
CA LEU A 189 12.68 -35.30 -12.01
C LEU A 189 12.74 -36.53 -12.91
N ALA A 190 13.27 -36.37 -14.13
CA ALA A 190 13.48 -37.46 -15.07
C ALA A 190 14.93 -37.96 -14.93
N PHE A 191 15.08 -39.18 -14.43
CA PHE A 191 16.39 -39.79 -14.22
C PHE A 191 16.63 -40.91 -15.24
N SER A 192 17.87 -41.02 -15.70
CA SER A 192 18.30 -42.17 -16.50
C SER A 192 18.29 -43.42 -15.62
N LYS A 193 17.70 -44.52 -16.12
CA LYS A 193 17.67 -45.81 -15.41
C LYS A 193 19.09 -46.30 -15.09
N ASP A 194 20.04 -46.08 -15.99
CA ASP A 194 21.43 -46.54 -15.82
C ASP A 194 22.22 -45.73 -14.79
N ASP A 195 21.95 -44.42 -14.70
CA ASP A 195 22.57 -43.55 -13.69
C ASP A 195 22.03 -43.87 -12.28
N LEU A 196 20.72 -44.09 -12.14
CA LEU A 196 20.13 -44.55 -10.88
C LEU A 196 20.67 -45.93 -10.45
N ARG A 197 20.85 -46.86 -11.40
CA ARG A 197 21.45 -48.17 -11.10
C ARG A 197 22.87 -48.02 -10.56
N LEU A 198 23.67 -47.12 -11.15
CA LEU A 198 25.03 -46.82 -10.69
C LEU A 198 25.03 -46.20 -9.28
N GLN A 199 24.16 -45.22 -9.03
CA GLN A 199 24.07 -44.55 -7.73
C GLN A 199 23.56 -45.50 -6.63
N ILE A 200 22.55 -46.32 -6.91
CA ILE A 200 22.02 -47.31 -5.96
C ILE A 200 23.06 -48.38 -5.67
N ARG A 201 23.80 -48.83 -6.69
CA ARG A 201 24.91 -49.79 -6.50
C ARG A 201 26.04 -49.21 -5.65
N HIS A 202 26.35 -47.93 -5.81
CA HIS A 202 27.34 -47.23 -4.98
C HIS A 202 26.90 -47.10 -3.52
N VAL A 203 25.61 -46.82 -3.26
CA VAL A 203 25.08 -46.72 -1.89
C VAL A 203 25.00 -48.08 -1.20
N LEU A 204 24.68 -49.14 -1.94
CA LEU A 204 24.56 -50.49 -1.38
C LEU A 204 25.91 -51.22 -1.23
N ASN A 205 27.02 -50.67 -1.74
CA ASN A 205 28.38 -51.20 -1.58
C ASN A 205 28.52 -52.71 -1.89
N ASP A 206 27.66 -53.26 -2.75
CA ASP A 206 27.61 -54.69 -3.02
C ASP A 206 27.77 -54.98 -4.51
N ALA A 207 28.78 -55.79 -4.83
CA ALA A 207 29.18 -56.12 -6.20
C ALA A 207 28.43 -57.34 -6.78
N GLY A 208 27.40 -57.84 -6.09
CA GLY A 208 26.73 -59.10 -6.44
C GLY A 208 25.21 -58.98 -6.66
N GLU A 209 24.74 -59.56 -7.78
CA GLU A 209 23.41 -60.14 -8.03
C GLU A 209 22.09 -59.41 -7.68
N HIS A 210 22.09 -58.17 -7.22
CA HIS A 210 20.82 -57.46 -6.91
C HIS A 210 20.20 -56.68 -8.07
N ASN A 211 20.69 -56.84 -9.30
CA ASN A 211 20.12 -56.16 -10.47
C ASN A 211 18.61 -56.44 -10.65
N GLY A 212 18.13 -57.63 -10.26
CA GLY A 212 16.70 -57.96 -10.29
C GLY A 212 15.86 -57.15 -9.28
N HIS A 213 16.38 -56.94 -8.07
CA HIS A 213 15.70 -56.13 -7.05
C HIS A 213 15.78 -54.63 -7.34
N ILE A 214 16.86 -54.17 -7.97
CA ILE A 214 16.97 -52.79 -8.44
C ILE A 214 15.96 -52.55 -9.58
N ASP A 215 15.81 -53.48 -10.51
CA ASP A 215 14.82 -53.37 -11.58
C ASP A 215 13.38 -53.48 -11.06
N GLU A 216 13.14 -54.30 -10.04
CA GLU A 216 11.85 -54.35 -9.34
C GLU A 216 11.55 -53.05 -8.57
N PHE A 217 12.57 -52.45 -7.95
CA PHE A 217 12.48 -51.14 -7.29
C PHE A 217 12.22 -50.00 -8.28
N LEU A 218 12.86 -50.02 -9.46
CA LEU A 218 12.64 -49.05 -10.53
C LEU A 218 11.29 -49.27 -11.24
N ARG A 219 10.75 -50.49 -11.25
CA ARG A 219 9.39 -50.83 -11.70
C ARG A 219 8.34 -50.60 -10.61
N ASN A 220 8.74 -50.19 -9.42
CA ASN A 220 7.80 -49.91 -8.34
C ASN A 220 7.03 -48.62 -8.63
N ASN A 221 5.83 -48.79 -9.21
CA ASN A 221 4.87 -47.75 -9.56
C ASN A 221 4.46 -46.84 -8.38
N ARG A 222 4.87 -47.15 -7.16
CA ARG A 222 4.66 -46.29 -5.99
C ARG A 222 5.57 -45.06 -5.99
N ILE A 223 6.83 -45.22 -6.42
CA ILE A 223 7.88 -44.19 -6.28
C ILE A 223 8.31 -43.66 -7.65
N PHE A 224 8.38 -44.53 -8.67
CA PHE A 224 8.75 -44.17 -10.03
C PHE A 224 7.58 -44.40 -11.00
N ASP A 225 7.46 -43.57 -12.03
CA ASP A 225 6.64 -43.82 -13.21
C ASP A 225 7.55 -44.05 -14.42
N GLU A 226 7.19 -44.98 -15.28
CA GLU A 226 7.91 -45.20 -16.54
C GLU A 226 7.65 -44.02 -17.49
N TYR A 227 8.72 -43.25 -17.77
CA TYR A 227 8.67 -42.09 -18.66
C TYR A 227 9.02 -42.51 -20.11
N ASP A 228 10.09 -43.28 -20.25
CA ASP A 228 10.60 -43.83 -21.50
C ASP A 228 11.35 -45.16 -21.24
N GLU A 229 11.67 -45.93 -22.28
CA GLU A 229 12.36 -47.23 -22.11
C GLU A 229 13.65 -47.11 -21.29
N SER A 230 14.34 -45.96 -21.38
CA SER A 230 15.60 -45.63 -20.71
C SER A 230 15.48 -44.67 -19.52
N HIS A 231 14.32 -44.05 -19.28
CA HIS A 231 14.16 -42.99 -18.28
C HIS A 231 12.96 -43.24 -17.35
N VAL A 232 13.15 -42.97 -16.07
CA VAL A 232 12.10 -43.04 -15.04
C VAL A 232 11.81 -41.65 -14.47
N LEU A 233 10.53 -41.39 -14.23
CA LEU A 233 10.04 -40.17 -13.60
C LEU A 233 9.87 -40.42 -12.10
N TYR A 234 10.48 -39.58 -11.27
CA TYR A 234 10.29 -39.65 -9.83
C TYR A 234 8.98 -38.99 -9.39
N LYS A 235 8.14 -39.70 -8.63
CA LYS A 235 6.87 -39.18 -8.10
C LYS A 235 7.10 -38.36 -6.84
N LEU A 236 7.21 -37.03 -7.01
CA LEU A 236 7.34 -36.11 -5.87
C LEU A 236 6.19 -36.24 -4.86
N SER A 237 4.97 -36.50 -5.33
CA SER A 237 3.76 -36.56 -4.50
C SER A 237 3.60 -37.85 -3.69
N ARG A 238 4.43 -38.86 -3.94
CA ARG A 238 4.40 -40.17 -3.23
C ARG A 238 5.75 -40.58 -2.64
N SER A 239 6.77 -39.77 -2.89
CA SER A 239 7.97 -39.69 -2.05
C SER A 239 7.54 -39.64 -0.59
N THR A 240 8.01 -40.58 0.21
CA THR A 240 7.85 -40.55 1.67
C THR A 240 8.71 -39.46 2.32
N LEU A 241 9.01 -38.37 1.62
CA LEU A 241 9.25 -37.09 2.26
C LEU A 241 7.90 -36.67 2.85
N PHE A 242 7.66 -37.11 4.09
CA PHE A 242 6.53 -36.75 4.93
C PHE A 242 6.08 -35.33 4.64
N ASP A 243 4.77 -35.17 4.38
CA ASP A 243 4.11 -33.86 4.27
C ASP A 243 4.63 -32.92 5.36
N ILE A 244 5.49 -31.98 4.99
CA ILE A 244 5.80 -30.80 5.80
C ILE A 244 4.63 -29.85 5.60
N SER A 245 3.44 -30.28 6.02
CA SER A 245 2.32 -29.39 6.20
C SER A 245 2.60 -28.57 7.47
N ASN A 246 2.77 -27.27 7.29
CA ASN A 246 2.99 -26.14 8.22
C ASN A 246 2.35 -26.15 9.64
N THR A 247 2.27 -27.26 10.37
CA THR A 247 1.61 -27.31 11.68
C THR A 247 2.39 -28.06 12.76
N LYS A 248 3.67 -28.39 12.56
CA LYS A 248 4.48 -29.03 13.61
C LYS A 248 5.68 -28.16 13.97
N THR A 249 5.78 -27.79 15.24
CA THR A 249 6.92 -27.02 15.77
C THR A 249 8.17 -27.90 15.87
N LEU A 250 9.35 -27.28 15.99
CA LEU A 250 10.63 -28.00 16.14
C LEU A 250 10.60 -29.01 17.30
N ASP A 251 9.93 -28.64 18.40
CA ASP A 251 9.77 -29.49 19.58
C ASP A 251 8.99 -30.78 19.27
N GLU A 252 7.97 -30.72 18.39
CA GLU A 252 7.23 -31.91 17.96
C GLU A 252 8.06 -32.84 17.07
N TYR A 253 9.07 -32.31 16.37
CA TYR A 253 10.03 -33.13 15.63
C TYR A 253 10.99 -33.83 16.58
N ASP A 254 11.49 -33.15 17.61
CA ASP A 254 12.36 -33.75 18.62
C ASP A 254 11.62 -34.86 19.38
N ASP A 255 10.34 -34.66 19.71
CA ASP A 255 9.49 -35.69 20.33
C ASP A 255 9.23 -36.89 19.40
N MET A 256 9.00 -36.66 18.10
CA MET A 256 8.85 -37.75 17.13
C MET A 256 10.16 -38.50 16.92
N ILE A 257 11.29 -37.80 16.84
CA ILE A 257 12.61 -38.41 16.71
C ILE A 257 12.87 -39.29 17.94
N ALA A 258 12.66 -38.75 19.15
CA ALA A 258 12.80 -39.52 20.38
C ALA A 258 11.93 -40.78 20.38
N LYS A 259 10.65 -40.66 19.96
CA LYS A 259 9.72 -41.79 19.87
C LYS A 259 10.14 -42.82 18.82
N THR A 260 10.66 -42.40 17.67
CA THR A 260 11.15 -43.34 16.65
C THR A 260 12.43 -44.04 17.08
N VAL A 261 13.33 -43.35 17.79
CA VAL A 261 14.53 -43.94 18.38
C VAL A 261 14.14 -44.97 19.45
N GLU A 262 13.15 -44.68 20.27
CA GLU A 262 12.60 -45.63 21.24
C GLU A 262 12.03 -46.87 20.56
N GLN A 263 11.23 -46.70 19.49
CA GLN A 263 10.69 -47.82 18.70
C GLN A 263 11.78 -48.67 18.04
N ILE A 264 12.85 -48.06 17.54
CA ILE A 264 14.00 -48.78 16.99
C ILE A 264 14.69 -49.59 18.08
N GLN A 265 14.83 -49.02 19.29
CA GLN A 265 15.44 -49.71 20.41
C GLN A 265 14.58 -50.90 20.87
N THR A 266 13.26 -50.73 20.97
CA THR A 266 12.35 -51.86 21.30
C THR A 266 12.41 -52.96 20.24
N LEU A 267 12.44 -52.62 18.95
CA LEU A 267 12.57 -53.61 17.87
C LEU A 267 13.92 -54.32 17.91
N LYS A 268 14.99 -53.62 18.30
CA LYS A 268 16.31 -54.22 18.48
C LYS A 268 16.30 -55.22 19.65
N ASP A 269 15.73 -54.84 20.79
CA ASP A 269 15.63 -55.70 21.98
C ASP A 269 14.74 -56.92 21.70
N GLU A 270 13.64 -56.75 20.96
CA GLU A 270 12.81 -57.86 20.45
C GLU A 270 13.59 -58.77 19.49
N GLY A 271 14.42 -58.20 18.61
CA GLY A 271 15.32 -58.93 17.72
C GLY A 271 16.36 -59.75 18.49
N GLU A 272 16.97 -59.19 19.53
CA GLU A 272 17.91 -59.88 20.41
C GLU A 272 17.24 -61.01 21.21
N SER A 273 16.03 -60.76 21.74
CA SER A 273 15.21 -61.79 22.41
C SER A 273 14.82 -62.93 21.47
N THR A 274 14.45 -62.61 20.23
CA THR A 274 14.13 -63.61 19.21
C THR A 274 15.37 -64.40 18.80
N LYS A 275 16.52 -63.73 18.64
CA LYS A 275 17.81 -64.38 18.37
C LYS A 275 18.22 -65.30 19.52
N HIS A 276 18.05 -64.88 20.78
CA HIS A 276 18.31 -65.72 21.94
C HIS A 276 17.38 -66.93 21.97
N SER A 277 16.10 -66.73 21.68
CA SER A 277 15.10 -67.81 21.57
C SER A 277 15.44 -68.80 20.47
N TRP A 278 15.89 -68.31 19.31
CA TRP A 278 16.37 -69.13 18.20
C TRP A 278 17.65 -69.88 18.56
N SER A 279 18.62 -69.24 19.21
CA SER A 279 19.85 -69.89 19.68
C SER A 279 19.54 -71.00 20.68
N LYS A 280 18.65 -70.75 21.63
CA LYS A 280 18.22 -71.74 22.63
C LYS A 280 17.45 -72.90 21.97
N ASN A 281 16.60 -72.60 20.99
CA ASN A 281 15.89 -73.63 20.23
C ASN A 281 16.85 -74.42 19.33
N ALA A 282 17.85 -73.79 18.72
CA ALA A 282 18.89 -74.46 17.95
C ALA A 282 19.76 -75.35 18.86
N GLU A 283 20.11 -74.90 20.06
CA GLU A 283 20.82 -75.71 21.05
C GLU A 283 19.99 -76.92 21.51
N LYS A 284 18.69 -76.72 21.78
CA LYS A 284 17.75 -77.82 22.04
C LYS A 284 17.64 -78.77 20.86
N MET A 285 17.59 -78.24 19.63
CA MET A 285 17.52 -79.04 18.41
C MET A 285 18.82 -79.80 18.15
N MET A 286 19.98 -79.25 18.53
CA MET A 286 21.27 -79.92 18.52
C MET A 286 21.32 -81.03 19.58
N LYS A 287 20.81 -80.80 20.79
CA LYS A 287 20.65 -81.85 21.82
C LYS A 287 19.71 -82.96 21.36
N ILE A 288 18.57 -82.61 20.77
CA ILE A 288 17.63 -83.57 20.17
C ILE A 288 18.30 -84.30 19.01
N LYS A 289 19.03 -83.62 18.13
CA LYS A 289 19.79 -84.24 17.04
C LYS A 289 20.88 -85.16 17.59
N HIS A 290 21.50 -84.83 18.72
CA HIS A 290 22.49 -85.68 19.36
C HIS A 290 21.88 -86.93 19.97
N ILE A 291 20.63 -86.86 20.46
CA ILE A 291 19.85 -88.00 20.96
C ILE A 291 19.27 -88.83 19.79
N VAL A 292 18.79 -88.18 18.73
CA VAL A 292 18.16 -88.82 17.56
C VAL A 292 19.19 -89.44 16.61
N ASN A 293 20.37 -88.83 16.48
CA ASN A 293 21.49 -89.35 15.69
C ASN A 293 22.52 -90.09 16.56
N GLY A 294 22.27 -90.26 17.85
CA GLY A 294 23.21 -90.82 18.82
C GLY A 294 22.51 -91.71 19.82
N ASP A 295 21.88 -92.77 19.31
CA ASP A 295 21.88 -94.08 19.97
C ASP A 295 22.47 -95.07 18.96
N GLY A 296 23.74 -95.35 19.16
CA GLY A 296 24.59 -96.18 18.31
C GLY A 296 26.04 -96.10 18.77
N ASN A 297 26.27 -96.47 20.04
CA ASN A 297 27.52 -96.93 20.66
C ASN A 297 28.85 -96.32 20.20
N GLU A 298 29.57 -95.67 21.11
CA GLU A 298 30.69 -96.31 21.82
C GLU A 298 31.26 -95.36 22.89
N GLU A 299 31.66 -96.00 23.98
CA GLU A 299 32.35 -95.48 25.14
C GLU A 299 33.62 -94.71 24.73
N GLU A 300 33.89 -93.56 25.35
CA GLU A 300 35.22 -93.32 25.93
C GLU A 300 35.18 -92.13 26.88
N ASP A 301 35.74 -92.40 28.05
CA ASP A 301 36.03 -91.51 29.16
C ASP A 301 36.66 -90.18 28.73
N VAL A 302 36.42 -89.12 29.49
CA VAL A 302 37.46 -88.43 30.28
C VAL A 302 36.76 -87.44 31.24
N GLU A 303 36.75 -87.86 32.51
CA GLU A 303 37.06 -87.10 33.72
C GLU A 303 37.25 -85.57 33.59
N MET A 304 36.46 -84.73 34.28
CA MET A 304 36.56 -84.30 35.70
C MET A 304 37.09 -82.87 35.84
N ALA A 305 36.44 -82.15 36.77
CA ALA A 305 36.95 -81.08 37.65
C ALA A 305 37.23 -79.69 37.03
N GLU A 306 36.45 -78.67 37.41
CA GLU A 306 36.75 -77.64 38.47
C GLU A 306 37.77 -76.60 37.96
N GLU A 307 37.55 -75.28 37.99
CA GLU A 307 36.83 -74.38 38.92
C GLU A 307 35.97 -73.32 38.19
#